data_AF-A0A4U9HG37-F1
#
_entry.id   AF-A0A4U9HG37-F1
#
_cell.length_a   1.000
_cell.length_b   1.000
_cell.length_c   1.000
_cell.angle_alpha   90.00
_cell.angle_beta   90.00
_cell.angle_gamma   90.00
#
_symmetry.space_group_name_H-M   'P 1'
#
loop_
_entity.id
_entity.type
_entity.pdbx_description
1 polymer ?
#
loop_
_entity_poly.entity_id
_entity_poly.type
_entity_poly.pdbx_seq_one_letter_code
_entity_poly.pdbx_strand_id
1 'polypeptide(L)'
;MVNVGINGFGRIGRNVLRAALGRTDFQVVAVNDLTDSRTLAHLLKYDSLAGTLAAQVEALTAGWWWTAGRSACFHSGIRRRSPGAAPA
;
A
#
# COMPACT_ATOMS: atom_id res chain seq x y z
N MET A 1 -1.16 -10.08 16.49
CA MET A 1 -0.92 -9.63 15.12
C MET A 1 -1.36 -8.18 15.03
N VAL A 2 -0.46 -7.26 14.67
CA VAL A 2 -0.75 -5.81 14.69
C VAL A 2 -1.20 -5.36 13.30
N ASN A 3 -2.28 -4.59 13.23
CA ASN A 3 -2.75 -3.96 12.01
C ASN A 3 -2.13 -2.57 11.88
N VAL A 4 -1.49 -2.30 10.74
CA VAL A 4 -0.77 -1.05 10.48
C VAL A 4 -1.38 -0.35 9.27
N GLY A 5 -1.67 0.95 9.43
CA GLY A 5 -1.99 1.85 8.33
C GLY A 5 -0.76 2.65 7.90
N ILE A 6 -0.59 2.85 6.59
CA ILE A 6 0.46 3.73 6.04
C ILE A 6 -0.20 5.00 5.52
N ASN A 7 0.22 6.16 6.03
CA ASN A 7 -0.20 7.46 5.50
C ASN A 7 0.96 8.10 4.73
N GLY A 8 0.82 8.18 3.40
CA GLY A 8 1.86 8.60 2.48
C GLY A 8 2.60 7.42 1.85
N PHE A 9 2.28 7.09 0.61
CA PHE A 9 2.84 5.96 -0.14
C PHE A 9 3.98 6.37 -1.08
N GLY A 10 4.84 7.25 -0.57
CA GLY A 10 6.09 7.64 -1.20
C GLY A 10 7.19 6.56 -1.06
N ARG A 11 8.45 6.97 -1.15
CA ARG A 11 9.61 6.06 -1.07
C ARG A 11 9.60 5.18 0.18
N ILE A 12 9.37 5.78 1.36
CA ILE A 12 9.37 5.04 2.63
C ILE A 12 8.15 4.11 2.73
N GLY A 13 6.94 4.61 2.46
CA GLY A 13 5.71 3.81 2.55
C GLY A 13 5.77 2.55 1.67
N ARG A 14 6.29 2.67 0.43
CA ARG A 14 6.49 1.53 -0.46
C ARG A 14 7.51 0.54 0.07
N ASN A 15 8.65 1.02 0.57
CA ASN A 15 9.69 0.14 1.11
C ASN A 15 9.24 -0.59 2.38
N VAL A 16 8.50 0.09 3.26
CA VAL A 16 7.89 -0.52 4.46
C VAL A 16 6.96 -1.66 4.06
N LEU A 17 6.08 -1.42 3.10
CA LEU A 17 5.17 -2.44 2.61
C LEU A 17 5.91 -3.62 1.97
N ARG A 18 6.95 -3.36 1.17
CA ARG A 18 7.80 -4.42 0.60
C ARG A 18 8.49 -5.25 1.68
N ALA A 19 8.98 -4.61 2.74
CA ALA A 19 9.59 -5.29 3.88
C ALA A 19 8.56 -6.05 4.75
N ALA A 20 7.30 -5.62 4.74
CA ALA A 20 6.21 -6.31 5.42
C ALA A 20 5.76 -7.59 4.69
N LEU A 21 6.06 -7.73 3.39
CA LEU A 21 5.77 -8.95 2.64
C LEU A 21 6.57 -10.12 3.24
N GLY A 22 5.87 -11.17 3.64
CA GLY A 22 6.45 -12.35 4.28
C GLY A 22 6.56 -12.26 5.81
N ARG A 23 6.19 -11.14 6.42
CA ARG A 23 6.14 -10.99 7.88
C ARG A 23 4.81 -11.45 8.47
N THR A 24 4.83 -11.97 9.70
CA THR A 24 3.65 -12.46 10.44
C THR A 24 3.37 -11.71 11.73
N ASP A 25 4.30 -10.85 12.17
CA ASP A 25 4.17 -10.04 13.38
C ASP A 25 3.18 -8.87 13.20
N PHE A 26 3.16 -8.26 12.01
CA PHE A 26 2.18 -7.25 11.63
C PHE A 26 1.71 -7.39 10.18
N GLN A 27 0.58 -6.75 9.86
CA GLN A 27 0.07 -6.63 8.51
C GLN A 27 -0.31 -5.18 8.19
N VAL A 28 -0.01 -4.77 6.96
CA VAL A 28 -0.48 -3.49 6.44
C VAL A 28 -1.91 -3.67 5.93
N VAL A 29 -2.86 -3.00 6.56
CA VAL A 29 -4.29 -3.15 6.23
C VAL A 29 -4.80 -2.04 5.32
N ALA A 30 -4.21 -0.84 5.43
CA ALA A 30 -4.64 0.33 4.72
C ALA A 30 -3.45 1.19 4.30
N VAL A 31 -3.56 1.79 3.12
CA VAL A 31 -2.64 2.81 2.66
C VAL A 31 -3.43 4.02 2.16
N ASN A 32 -3.10 5.19 2.68
CA ASN A 32 -3.65 6.48 2.24
C ASN A 32 -2.59 7.26 1.46
N ASP A 33 -2.95 7.69 0.25
CA ASP A 33 -2.11 8.55 -0.58
C ASP A 33 -2.98 9.49 -1.44
N LEU A 34 -2.37 10.48 -2.07
CA LEU A 34 -3.05 11.44 -2.94
C LEU A 34 -3.22 10.93 -4.37
N THR A 35 -2.46 9.91 -4.76
CA THR A 35 -2.44 9.37 -6.13
C THR A 35 -3.44 8.22 -6.27
N ASP A 36 -3.86 7.91 -7.50
CA ASP A 36 -4.76 6.80 -7.80
C ASP A 36 -4.13 5.42 -7.53
N SER A 37 -4.96 4.45 -7.16
CA SER A 37 -4.52 3.08 -6.80
C SER A 37 -3.75 2.37 -7.91
N ARG A 38 -4.05 2.64 -9.19
CA ARG A 38 -3.35 2.03 -10.33
C ARG A 38 -1.91 2.53 -10.41
N THR A 39 -1.71 3.83 -10.27
CA THR A 39 -0.36 4.42 -10.22
C THR A 39 0.41 3.88 -9.01
N LEU A 40 -0.20 3.81 -7.83
CA LEU A 40 0.46 3.29 -6.62
C LEU A 40 0.85 1.82 -6.77
N ALA A 41 -0.02 1.00 -7.35
CA ALA A 41 0.27 -0.39 -7.68
C ALA A 41 1.46 -0.52 -8.65
N HIS A 42 1.49 0.31 -9.70
CA HIS A 42 2.62 0.34 -10.63
C HIS A 42 3.93 0.73 -9.94
N LEU A 43 3.91 1.78 -9.11
CA LEU A 43 5.08 2.26 -8.36
C LEU A 43 5.57 1.27 -7.29
N LEU A 44 4.68 0.42 -6.77
CA LEU A 44 5.06 -0.67 -5.88
C LEU A 44 5.69 -1.84 -6.64
N LYS A 45 5.14 -2.17 -7.82
CA LYS A 45 5.64 -3.27 -8.65
C LYS A 45 7.02 -2.96 -9.22
N TYR A 46 7.25 -1.72 -9.66
CA TYR A 46 8.49 -1.30 -10.32
C TYR A 46 9.18 -0.21 -9.50
N ASP A 47 10.29 -0.59 -8.85
CA ASP A 47 11.15 0.34 -8.12
C ASP A 47 12.54 0.41 -8.76
N SER A 48 13.07 1.61 -8.95
CA SER A 48 14.35 1.81 -9.64
C SER A 48 15.56 1.35 -8.82
N LEU A 49 15.46 1.29 -7.49
CA LEU A 49 16.59 0.95 -6.61
C LEU A 49 16.58 -0.52 -6.22
N ALA A 50 15.41 -1.02 -5.81
CA ALA A 50 15.27 -2.40 -5.36
C ALA A 50 14.56 -3.30 -6.39
N GLY A 51 14.41 -2.83 -7.62
CA GLY A 51 13.95 -3.61 -8.77
C GLY A 51 12.46 -4.00 -8.73
N THR A 52 12.09 -4.92 -9.62
CA THR A 52 10.71 -5.40 -9.75
C THR A 52 10.33 -6.29 -8.57
N LEU A 53 9.20 -5.98 -7.93
CA LEU A 53 8.65 -6.79 -6.86
C LEU A 53 8.17 -8.15 -7.42
N ALA A 54 8.60 -9.25 -6.82
CA ALA A 54 8.21 -10.60 -7.26
C ALA A 54 6.73 -10.90 -7.02
N ALA A 55 6.13 -10.32 -5.98
CA ALA A 55 4.71 -10.48 -5.69
C ALA A 55 3.84 -9.96 -6.84
N GLN A 56 2.71 -10.63 -7.09
CA GLN A 56 1.67 -10.08 -7.96
C GLN A 56 1.09 -8.84 -7.31
N VAL A 57 0.88 -7.79 -8.10
CA VAL A 57 0.35 -6.51 -7.67
C VAL A 57 -0.71 -6.12 -8.69
N GLU A 58 -1.96 -6.08 -8.28
CA GLU A 58 -3.08 -5.70 -9.14
C GLU A 58 -3.88 -4.59 -8.48
N ALA A 59 -4.27 -3.58 -9.26
CA ALA A 59 -5.17 -2.52 -8.80
C ALA A 59 -6.59 -2.82 -9.27
N LEU A 60 -7.50 -3.00 -8.32
CA LEU A 60 -8.92 -3.20 -8.58
C LEU A 60 -9.64 -1.84 -8.60
N THR A 61 -10.74 -1.79 -9.36
CA THR A 61 -11.55 -0.58 -9.62
C THR A 61 -12.09 0.12 -8.36
N ALA A 62 -12.18 -0.58 -7.24
CA ALA A 62 -12.69 -0.03 -5.96
C ALA A 62 -11.58 0.39 -4.97
N GLY A 63 -10.34 0.60 -5.43
CA GLY A 63 -9.23 1.02 -4.55
C GLY A 63 -8.54 -0.15 -3.82
N TRP A 64 -8.85 -1.39 -4.17
CA TRP A 64 -8.20 -2.55 -3.57
C TRP A 64 -6.96 -2.94 -4.35
N TRP A 65 -5.97 -3.48 -3.66
CA TRP A 65 -4.87 -4.16 -4.32
C TRP A 65 -4.53 -5.45 -3.59
N TRP A 66 -4.05 -6.42 -4.37
CA TRP A 66 -3.70 -7.75 -3.88
C TRP A 66 -2.20 -7.98 -4.02
N THR A 67 -1.56 -8.44 -2.92
CA THR A 67 -0.22 -9.03 -2.97
C THR A 67 -0.18 -10.37 -2.28
N ALA A 68 0.22 -11.40 -3.03
CA ALA A 68 0.68 -12.68 -2.49
C ALA A 68 -0.23 -13.27 -1.38
N GLY A 69 -1.56 -13.25 -1.60
CA GLY A 69 -2.54 -13.79 -0.67
C GLY A 69 -2.98 -12.85 0.45
N ARG A 70 -2.51 -11.59 0.49
CA ARG A 70 -2.95 -10.56 1.44
C ARG A 70 -3.56 -9.37 0.71
N SER A 71 -4.72 -8.94 1.18
CA SER A 71 -5.47 -7.80 0.64
C SER A 71 -5.23 -6.58 1.51
N ALA A 72 -4.84 -5.46 0.89
CA ALA A 72 -4.79 -4.16 1.55
C ALA A 72 -5.61 -3.15 0.75
N CYS A 73 -6.24 -2.20 1.42
CA CYS A 73 -7.04 -1.18 0.78
C CYS A 73 -6.21 0.08 0.51
N PHE A 74 -6.14 0.52 -0.75
CA PHE A 74 -5.70 1.87 -1.09
C PHE A 74 -6.90 2.81 -1.05
N HIS A 75 -6.84 3.78 -0.14
CA HIS A 75 -7.77 4.88 -0.16
C HIS A 75 -7.17 6.03 -0.98
N SER A 76 -7.54 6.13 -2.25
CA SER A 76 -7.23 7.29 -3.11
C SER A 76 -8.47 8.17 -3.20
N GLY A 77 -8.51 9.30 -2.50
CA GLY A 77 -9.67 10.19 -2.62
C GLY A 77 -9.80 11.26 -1.53
N ILE A 78 -9.07 11.13 -0.43
CA ILE A 78 -9.14 12.12 0.63
C ILE A 78 -7.99 13.13 0.48
N ARG A 79 -8.31 14.31 -0.08
CA ARG A 79 -7.55 15.56 0.19
C ARG A 79 -7.68 15.92 1.69
N ARG A 80 -7.24 15.06 2.61
CA ARG A 80 -7.09 15.45 4.03
C ARG A 80 -5.63 15.30 4.40
N ARG A 81 -5.01 16.44 4.64
CA ARG A 81 -3.66 16.55 5.24
C ARG A 81 -3.65 16.11 6.71
N SER A 82 -4.77 15.64 7.26
CA SER A 82 -4.96 15.38 8.68
C SER A 82 -5.08 13.86 8.93
N PRO A 83 -4.19 13.24 9.75
CA PRO A 83 -4.12 11.80 9.97
C PRO A 83 -5.35 11.10 10.57
N GLY A 84 -6.34 11.84 11.09
CA GLY A 84 -7.42 11.30 11.92
C GLY A 84 -8.66 10.73 11.22
N ALA A 85 -8.60 10.38 9.93
CA ALA A 85 -9.80 10.03 9.14
C ALA A 85 -9.74 8.69 8.39
N ALA A 86 -8.83 7.78 8.76
CA ALA A 86 -8.89 6.42 8.24
C ALA A 86 -10.17 5.72 8.76
N PRO A 87 -10.98 5.08 7.90
CA PRO A 87 -12.09 4.27 8.37
C PRO A 87 -11.55 3.09 9.21
N ALA A 88 -12.25 2.80 10.31
CA ALA A 88 -11.92 1.72 11.25
C ALA A 88 -11.99 0.34 10.59
#